data_AF-A0A2C4Q896-F1
#
_entry.id   AF-A0A2C4Q896-F1
#
_cell.length_a   1.000
_cell.length_b   1.000
_cell.length_c   1.000
_cell.angle_alpha   90.00
_cell.angle_beta   90.00
_cell.angle_gamma   90.00
#
_symmetry.space_group_name_H-M   'P 1'
#
loop_
_entity.id
_entity.type
_entity.pdbx_description
1 polymer ?
#
loop_
_entity_poly.entity_id
_entity_poly.type
_entity_poly.pdbx_seq_one_letter_code
_entity_poly.pdbx_strand_id
1 'polypeptide(L)'
;MHEVMNLSNDINVITAEIKSYQQIAGQSIFEIGKRLKHVKENDLVRGQWTTWCEEQCGIKRQTANRFIQAFEQFPNGTTSYQIESAKVFELLSLPQEIDRQQFIEEPHTIPSTGEEKTVGAMTVREVREVKKALKEKDKLLQQAQEKVKLAQQEATQARKSEQLTRKQLEEIEQQKPQIVEREVVKEVEIESKEHITIINELKDKNAELKDEADFYKQKADALSKDVDDLQLEESSMSYIANKNVYNLIAYMDSFLKDVVVSSLMRGSIANANDTTKKHLDSRIEAFQEFINDLKIAKTGRKIS
;
A
#
# COMPACT_ATOMS: atom_id res chain seq x y z
N MET A 1 46.66 31.55 27.56
CA MET A 1 46.59 32.56 26.49
C MET A 1 45.23 32.42 25.83
N HIS A 2 44.29 33.32 26.13
CA HIS A 2 43.11 33.46 25.28
C HIS A 2 43.53 34.37 24.13
N GLU A 3 43.78 33.77 22.97
CA GLU A 3 43.82 34.53 21.73
C GLU A 3 42.43 35.15 21.56
N VAL A 4 42.37 36.48 21.61
CA VAL A 4 41.15 37.21 21.25
C VAL A 4 41.04 37.10 19.73
N MET A 5 40.45 36.01 19.25
CA MET A 5 40.06 35.92 17.85
C MET A 5 38.97 36.96 17.61
N ASN A 6 39.33 38.06 16.95
CA ASN A 6 38.36 39.03 16.48
C ASN A 6 37.51 38.36 15.39
N LEU A 7 36.17 38.45 15.54
CA LEU A 7 35.24 37.95 14.54
C LEU A 7 35.39 38.75 13.23
N SER A 8 35.22 38.07 12.10
CA SER A 8 35.12 38.74 10.80
C SER A 8 33.89 39.65 10.75
N ASN A 9 33.96 40.75 9.99
CA ASN A 9 32.80 41.61 9.71
C ASN A 9 32.04 41.18 8.43
N ASP A 10 32.55 40.18 7.70
CA ASP A 10 31.88 39.65 6.50
C ASP A 10 30.90 38.54 6.90
N ILE A 11 29.62 38.75 6.60
CA ILE A 11 28.54 37.80 6.88
C ILE A 11 28.76 36.44 6.23
N ASN A 12 29.37 36.39 5.04
CA ASN A 12 29.64 35.13 4.34
C ASN A 12 30.75 34.34 5.05
N VAL A 13 31.76 35.03 5.56
CA VAL A 13 32.85 34.43 6.35
C VAL A 13 32.30 33.87 7.66
N ILE A 14 31.53 34.67 8.42
CA ILE A 14 30.89 34.21 9.66
C ILE A 14 29.98 33.01 9.38
N THR A 15 29.21 33.03 8.28
CA THR A 15 28.33 31.92 7.90
C THR A 15 29.12 30.64 7.61
N ALA A 16 30.26 30.74 6.91
CA ALA A 16 31.12 29.60 6.63
C ALA A 16 31.76 29.03 7.91
N GLU A 17 32.21 29.90 8.82
CA GLU A 17 32.76 29.51 10.14
C GLU A 17 31.70 28.76 10.97
N ILE A 18 30.47 29.30 11.06
CA ILE A 18 29.37 28.64 11.76
C ILE A 18 29.10 27.25 11.19
N LYS A 19 29.03 27.12 9.85
CA LYS A 19 28.84 25.82 9.18
C LYS A 19 29.97 24.85 9.49
N SER A 20 31.22 25.32 9.54
CA SER A 20 32.37 24.51 9.92
C SER A 20 32.24 23.97 11.35
N TYR A 21 31.92 24.83 12.32
CA TYR A 21 31.69 24.38 13.70
C TYR A 21 30.51 23.43 13.84
N GLN A 22 29.43 23.64 13.09
CA GLN A 22 28.29 22.72 13.04
C GLN A 22 28.70 21.33 12.51
N GLN A 23 29.54 21.29 11.48
CA GLN A 23 30.08 20.04 10.94
C GLN A 23 30.98 19.32 11.97
N ILE A 24 31.87 20.05 12.64
CA ILE A 24 32.73 19.50 13.71
C ILE A 24 31.87 18.94 14.85
N ALA A 25 30.80 19.65 15.24
CA ALA A 25 29.85 19.18 16.25
C ALA A 25 29.12 17.91 15.80
N GLY A 26 28.72 17.82 14.52
CA GLY A 26 28.15 16.61 13.91
C GLY A 26 29.11 15.41 13.98
N GLN A 27 30.35 15.59 13.54
CA GLN A 27 31.39 14.55 13.60
C GLN A 27 31.68 14.10 15.05
N SER A 28 31.70 15.06 15.98
CA SER A 28 31.95 14.78 17.40
C SER A 28 30.94 13.80 18.00
N ILE A 29 29.69 13.81 17.55
CA ILE A 29 28.65 12.85 18.00
C ILE A 29 29.07 11.41 17.73
N PHE A 30 29.56 11.13 16.53
CA PHE A 30 29.96 9.77 16.13
C PHE A 30 31.24 9.33 16.85
N GLU A 31 32.21 10.24 16.97
CA GLU A 31 33.47 9.97 17.67
C GLU A 31 33.25 9.71 19.18
N ILE A 32 32.37 10.48 19.81
CA ILE A 32 31.94 10.23 21.19
C ILE A 32 31.22 8.88 21.27
N GLY A 33 30.28 8.61 20.36
CA GLY A 33 29.56 7.34 20.27
C GLY A 33 30.46 6.12 20.18
N LYS A 34 31.50 6.18 19.34
CA LYS A 34 32.52 5.14 19.19
C LYS A 34 33.25 4.82 20.50
N ARG A 35 33.70 5.85 21.22
CA ARG A 35 34.41 5.71 22.51
C ARG A 35 33.49 5.19 23.62
N LEU A 36 32.27 5.73 23.67
CA LEU A 36 31.22 5.26 24.57
C LEU A 36 30.91 3.77 24.36
N LYS A 37 30.79 3.33 23.10
CA LYS A 37 30.58 1.92 22.77
C LYS A 37 31.75 1.05 23.23
N HIS A 38 32.99 1.47 22.94
CA HIS A 38 34.18 0.75 23.35
C HIS A 38 34.24 0.52 24.87
N VAL A 39 34.04 1.57 25.66
CA VAL A 39 34.05 1.46 27.14
C VAL A 39 32.91 0.57 27.63
N LYS A 40 31.71 0.69 27.03
CA LYS A 40 30.54 -0.13 27.39
C LYS A 40 30.75 -1.62 27.15
N GLU A 41 31.51 -1.97 26.10
CA GLU A 41 31.78 -3.36 25.72
C GLU A 41 33.00 -3.96 26.43
N ASN A 42 33.99 -3.14 26.84
CA ASN A 42 35.29 -3.64 27.29
C ASN A 42 35.66 -3.30 28.75
N ASP A 43 35.15 -2.21 29.32
CA ASP A 43 35.77 -1.58 30.50
C ASP A 43 34.85 -1.39 31.71
N LEU A 44 33.66 -2.02 31.75
CA LEU A 44 32.74 -1.82 32.87
C LEU A 44 32.12 -3.11 33.40
N VAL A 45 32.29 -3.32 34.71
CA VAL A 45 31.55 -4.32 35.50
C VAL A 45 30.05 -3.99 35.45
N ARG A 46 29.19 -5.02 35.35
CA ARG A 46 27.72 -4.88 35.26
C ARG A 46 27.20 -3.85 36.26
N GLY A 47 26.55 -2.80 35.77
CA GLY A 47 25.87 -1.77 36.59
C GLY A 47 26.57 -0.41 36.65
N GLN A 48 27.86 -0.30 36.31
CA GLN A 48 28.60 0.97 36.44
C GLN A 48 28.48 1.93 35.24
N TRP A 49 27.89 1.48 34.12
CA TRP A 49 27.72 2.29 32.89
C TRP A 49 27.01 3.62 33.13
N THR A 50 25.92 3.62 33.89
CA THR A 50 25.14 4.84 34.15
C THR A 50 25.96 5.86 34.94
N THR A 51 26.59 5.41 36.03
CA THR A 51 27.42 6.23 36.91
C THR A 51 28.62 6.81 36.17
N TRP A 52 29.33 5.99 35.38
CA TRP A 52 30.46 6.46 34.60
C TRP A 52 30.06 7.53 33.57
N CYS A 53 28.97 7.29 32.82
CA CYS A 53 28.44 8.29 31.88
C CYS A 53 28.14 9.63 32.55
N GLU A 54 27.46 9.60 33.69
CA GLU A 54 26.95 10.81 34.34
C GLU A 54 28.01 11.54 35.16
N GLU A 55 28.81 10.82 35.95
CA GLU A 55 29.79 11.42 36.87
C GLU A 55 31.13 11.72 36.19
N GLN A 56 31.57 10.88 35.24
CA GLN A 56 32.89 11.04 34.61
C GLN A 56 32.81 11.80 33.28
N CYS A 57 31.76 11.56 32.50
CA CYS A 57 31.59 12.24 31.20
C CYS A 57 30.62 13.43 31.25
N GLY A 58 29.81 13.57 32.31
CA GLY A 58 28.77 14.61 32.37
C GLY A 58 27.62 14.38 31.37
N ILE A 59 27.44 13.15 30.88
CA ILE A 59 26.46 12.79 29.85
C ILE A 59 25.40 11.88 30.45
N LYS A 60 24.13 12.26 30.35
CA LYS A 60 23.02 11.37 30.74
C LYS A 60 23.09 10.06 29.98
N ARG A 61 22.80 8.94 30.65
CA ARG A 61 22.78 7.59 30.03
C ARG A 61 22.00 7.53 28.72
N GLN A 62 20.87 8.24 28.64
CA GLN A 62 20.05 8.30 27.42
C GLN A 62 20.80 8.95 26.26
N THR A 63 21.45 10.09 26.49
CA THR A 63 22.27 10.78 25.48
C THR A 63 23.46 9.92 25.05
N ALA A 64 24.14 9.28 26.01
CA ALA A 64 25.24 8.37 25.72
C ALA A 64 24.81 7.21 24.81
N ASN A 65 23.65 6.60 25.08
CA ASN A 65 23.10 5.56 24.22
C ASN A 65 22.74 6.09 22.82
N ARG A 66 22.21 7.30 22.69
CA ARG A 66 21.91 7.89 21.37
C ARG A 66 23.19 8.18 20.57
N PHE A 67 24.28 8.60 21.22
CA PHE A 67 25.57 8.74 20.57
C PHE A 67 26.11 7.40 20.06
N ILE A 68 26.02 6.34 20.88
CA ILE A 68 26.38 4.98 20.44
C ILE A 68 25.53 4.58 19.22
N GLN A 69 24.21 4.77 19.27
CA GLN A 69 23.32 4.45 18.16
C GLN A 69 23.67 5.24 16.88
N ALA A 70 24.04 6.52 17.02
CA ALA A 70 24.50 7.31 15.88
C ALA A 70 25.77 6.71 15.26
N PHE A 71 26.73 6.27 16.07
CA PHE A 71 27.92 5.58 15.56
C PHE A 71 27.58 4.26 14.86
N GLU A 72 26.64 3.48 15.40
CA GLU A 72 26.30 2.15 14.85
C GLU A 72 25.46 2.21 13.57
N GLN A 73 24.53 3.16 13.48
CA GLN A 73 23.55 3.22 12.38
C GLN A 73 24.02 4.07 11.19
N PHE A 74 25.14 4.79 11.32
CA PHE A 74 25.72 5.63 10.27
C PHE A 74 27.17 5.22 10.00
N PRO A 75 27.40 4.04 9.38
CA PRO A 75 28.75 3.50 9.20
C PRO A 75 29.60 4.29 8.19
N ASN A 76 28.97 4.98 7.24
CA ASN A 76 29.64 5.79 6.23
C ASN A 76 29.93 7.20 6.76
N GLY A 77 31.11 7.34 7.34
CA GLY A 77 31.57 8.58 7.97
C GLY A 77 31.51 9.80 7.07
N THR A 78 31.97 9.75 5.82
CA THR A 78 32.14 10.97 5.00
C THR A 78 30.86 11.75 4.72
N THR A 79 29.76 11.09 4.36
CA THR A 79 28.47 11.76 4.11
C THR A 79 27.73 12.06 5.42
N SER A 80 27.82 11.15 6.40
CA SER A 80 27.12 11.30 7.69
C SER A 80 27.74 12.38 8.59
N TYR A 81 29.05 12.63 8.48
CA TYR A 81 29.75 13.69 9.21
C TYR A 81 29.41 15.10 8.73
N GLN A 82 28.84 15.23 7.52
CA GLN A 82 28.38 16.52 6.98
C GLN A 82 26.98 16.90 7.48
N ILE A 83 26.34 16.02 8.25
CA ILE A 83 25.00 16.25 8.78
C ILE A 83 25.10 17.00 10.10
N GLU A 84 24.33 18.09 10.20
CA GLU A 84 24.16 18.82 11.45
C GLU A 84 23.67 17.92 12.57
N SER A 85 24.23 18.09 13.77
CA SER A 85 23.94 17.29 14.97
C SER A 85 22.45 17.09 15.25
N ALA A 86 21.63 18.13 15.06
CA ALA A 86 20.19 18.08 15.27
C ALA A 86 19.51 17.09 14.31
N LYS A 87 19.93 17.02 13.05
CA LYS A 87 19.36 16.12 12.04
C LYS A 87 19.74 14.67 12.32
N VAL A 88 20.98 14.38 12.76
CA VAL A 88 21.42 13.02 13.15
C VAL A 88 20.43 12.40 14.14
N PHE A 89 20.05 13.16 15.15
CA PHE A 89 19.11 12.73 16.18
C PHE A 89 17.67 12.55 15.70
N GLU A 90 17.23 13.28 14.68
CA GLU A 90 15.93 13.07 14.04
C GLU A 90 15.93 11.78 13.23
N LEU A 91 17.02 11.50 12.51
CA LEU A 91 17.17 10.30 11.68
C LEU A 91 17.26 9.02 12.53
N LEU A 92 17.83 9.09 13.74
CA LEU A 92 17.84 7.95 14.67
C LEU A 92 16.44 7.43 15.05
N SER A 93 15.41 8.28 14.92
CA SER A 93 14.03 7.89 15.24
C SER A 93 13.28 7.25 14.07
N LEU A 94 13.91 7.13 12.90
CA LEU A 94 13.35 6.37 11.78
C LEU A 94 13.31 4.87 12.12
N PRO A 95 12.44 4.08 11.47
CA PRO A 95 12.47 2.62 11.55
C PRO A 95 13.85 2.03 11.21
N GLN A 96 14.23 0.89 11.78
CA GLN A 96 15.56 0.29 11.55
C GLN A 96 15.71 -0.26 10.13
N GLU A 97 14.59 -0.57 9.49
CA GLU A 97 14.49 -1.11 8.14
C GLU A 97 14.87 -0.07 7.07
N ILE A 98 14.82 1.22 7.40
CA ILE A 98 15.23 2.29 6.50
C ILE A 98 16.75 2.38 6.49
N ASP A 99 17.38 2.17 5.34
CA ASP A 99 18.80 2.47 5.18
C ASP A 99 19.03 3.98 5.38
N ARG A 100 19.74 4.34 6.44
CA ARG A 100 20.00 5.75 6.78
C ARG A 100 20.85 6.43 5.73
N GLN A 101 21.84 5.73 5.18
CA GLN A 101 22.74 6.28 4.20
C GLN A 101 21.98 6.63 2.92
N GLN A 102 21.18 5.68 2.43
CA GLN A 102 20.30 5.91 1.29
C GLN A 102 19.33 7.06 1.56
N PHE A 103 18.72 7.08 2.75
CA PHE A 103 17.80 8.15 3.15
C PHE A 103 18.45 9.54 3.15
N ILE A 104 19.73 9.65 3.50
CA ILE A 104 20.46 10.92 3.50
C ILE A 104 20.71 11.42 2.08
N GLU A 105 21.09 10.50 1.19
CA GLU A 105 21.54 10.80 -0.17
C GLU A 105 20.39 11.02 -1.15
N GLU A 106 19.26 10.35 -0.94
CA GLU A 106 18.09 10.49 -1.79
C GLU A 106 17.34 11.82 -1.56
N PRO A 107 16.81 12.43 -2.64
CA PRO A 107 15.90 13.56 -2.51
C PRO A 107 14.55 13.10 -1.96
N HIS A 108 13.98 13.89 -1.04
CA HIS A 108 12.63 13.69 -0.53
C HIS A 108 11.78 14.93 -0.79
N THR A 109 10.51 14.70 -1.12
CA THR A 109 9.51 15.77 -1.25
C THR A 109 9.14 16.32 0.11
N ILE A 110 9.30 17.62 0.31
CA ILE A 110 8.95 18.32 1.53
C ILE A 110 7.43 18.56 1.53
N PRO A 111 6.67 18.08 2.53
CA PRO A 111 5.21 18.19 2.52
C PRO A 111 4.65 19.61 2.47
N SER A 112 5.33 20.58 3.11
CA SER A 112 4.85 21.97 3.17
C SER A 112 5.11 22.80 1.92
N THR A 113 6.21 22.53 1.20
CA THR A 113 6.64 23.32 0.03
C THR A 113 6.51 22.57 -1.29
N GLY A 114 6.46 21.24 -1.26
CA GLY A 114 6.51 20.38 -2.45
C GLY A 114 7.90 20.28 -3.09
N GLU A 115 8.91 20.95 -2.53
CA GLU A 115 10.28 20.92 -3.06
C GLU A 115 10.96 19.57 -2.77
N GLU A 116 11.78 19.10 -3.71
CA GLU A 116 12.65 17.94 -3.51
C GLU A 116 14.03 18.39 -3.01
N LYS A 117 14.42 17.91 -1.82
CA LYS A 117 15.74 18.18 -1.23
C LYS A 117 16.33 16.91 -0.64
N THR A 118 17.65 16.82 -0.57
CA THR A 118 18.33 15.81 0.24
C THR A 118 18.39 16.26 1.70
N VAL A 119 18.64 15.35 2.64
CA VAL A 119 18.69 15.66 4.07
C VAL A 119 19.75 16.72 4.42
N GLY A 120 20.85 16.74 3.66
CA GLY A 120 21.89 17.77 3.80
C GLY A 120 21.36 19.18 3.56
N ALA A 121 20.52 19.36 2.53
CA ALA A 121 19.95 20.66 2.15
C ALA A 121 18.68 21.05 2.93
N MET A 122 17.99 20.09 3.55
CA MET A 122 16.81 20.34 4.39
C MET A 122 17.17 21.06 5.69
N THR A 123 16.24 21.84 6.22
CA THR A 123 16.22 22.27 7.61
C THR A 123 15.78 21.12 8.53
N VAL A 124 16.08 21.21 9.83
CA VAL A 124 15.62 20.23 10.83
C VAL A 124 14.09 20.08 10.82
N ARG A 125 13.37 21.18 10.56
CA ARG A 125 11.90 21.17 10.47
C ARG A 125 11.43 20.35 9.26
N GLU A 126 12.02 20.58 8.09
CA GLU A 126 11.68 19.82 6.87
C GLU A 126 11.96 18.32 7.05
N VAL A 127 13.08 17.94 7.69
CA VAL A 127 13.37 16.52 8.02
C VAL A 127 12.27 15.91 8.91
N ARG A 128 11.76 16.66 9.89
CA ARG A 128 10.65 16.20 10.74
C ARG A 128 9.35 16.03 9.95
N GLU A 129 9.08 16.93 9.01
CA GLU A 129 7.89 16.85 8.14
C GLU A 129 7.95 15.61 7.24
N VAL A 130 9.07 15.37 6.57
CA VAL A 130 9.29 14.18 5.73
C VAL A 130 9.14 12.90 6.57
N LYS A 131 9.78 12.83 7.74
CA LYS A 131 9.65 11.68 8.65
C LYS A 131 8.20 11.43 9.06
N LYS A 132 7.45 12.49 9.37
CA LYS A 132 6.05 12.39 9.76
C LYS A 132 5.20 11.85 8.61
N ALA A 133 5.42 12.35 7.39
CA ALA A 133 4.74 11.87 6.19
C ALA A 133 5.03 10.40 5.90
N LEU A 134 6.29 9.95 6.05
CA LEU A 134 6.66 8.54 5.91
C LEU A 134 5.93 7.66 6.92
N LYS A 135 5.91 8.06 8.19
CA LYS A 135 5.21 7.32 9.24
C LYS A 135 3.70 7.23 8.99
N GLU A 136 3.09 8.28 8.45
CA GLU A 136 1.67 8.28 8.09
C GLU A 136 1.40 7.36 6.89
N LYS A 137 2.26 7.40 5.87
CA LYS A 137 2.19 6.49 4.71
C LYS A 137 2.32 5.03 5.13
N ASP A 138 3.29 4.71 5.98
CA ASP A 138 3.49 3.35 6.50
C ASP A 138 2.27 2.86 7.28
N LYS A 139 1.68 3.73 8.12
CA LYS A 139 0.47 3.41 8.85
C LYS A 139 -0.71 3.11 7.91
N LEU A 140 -0.89 3.92 6.87
CA LEU A 140 -1.94 3.70 5.86
C LEU A 140 -1.72 2.39 5.10
N LEU A 141 -0.47 2.08 4.76
CA LEU A 141 -0.10 0.85 4.06
C LEU A 141 -0.37 -0.38 4.93
N GLN A 142 0.00 -0.34 6.21
CA GLN A 142 -0.32 -1.41 7.17
C GLN A 142 -1.84 -1.62 7.31
N GLN A 143 -2.61 -0.54 7.44
CA GLN A 143 -4.07 -0.62 7.50
C GLN A 143 -4.68 -1.21 6.22
N ALA A 144 -4.13 -0.87 5.04
CA ALA A 144 -4.56 -1.45 3.78
C ALA A 144 -4.24 -2.95 3.70
N GLN A 145 -3.04 -3.36 4.13
CA GLN A 145 -2.63 -4.76 4.17
C GLN A 145 -3.50 -5.59 5.12
N GLU A 146 -3.84 -5.06 6.30
CA GLU A 146 -4.76 -5.71 7.23
C GLU A 146 -6.15 -5.91 6.63
N LYS A 147 -6.69 -4.89 5.95
CA LYS A 147 -7.97 -4.99 5.23
C LYS A 147 -7.95 -6.04 4.13
N VAL A 148 -6.87 -6.09 3.34
CA VAL A 148 -6.71 -7.12 2.29
C VAL A 148 -6.67 -8.51 2.91
N LYS A 149 -5.93 -8.70 4.00
CA LYS A 149 -5.84 -9.98 4.70
C LYS A 149 -7.19 -10.42 5.25
N LEU A 150 -7.96 -9.50 5.84
CA LEU A 150 -9.31 -9.77 6.33
C LEU A 150 -10.25 -10.18 5.18
N ALA A 151 -10.26 -9.41 4.10
CA ALA A 151 -11.06 -9.73 2.91
C ALA A 151 -10.70 -11.09 2.30
N GLN A 152 -9.43 -11.46 2.31
CA GLN A 152 -8.97 -12.77 1.83
C GLN A 152 -9.40 -13.92 2.74
N GLN A 153 -9.41 -13.69 4.07
CA GLN A 153 -9.96 -14.66 5.03
C GLN A 153 -11.46 -14.86 4.83
N GLU A 154 -12.22 -13.76 4.71
CA GLU A 154 -13.67 -13.80 4.44
C GLU A 154 -13.98 -14.54 3.12
N ALA A 155 -13.25 -14.23 2.04
CA ALA A 155 -13.40 -14.91 0.76
C ALA A 155 -13.09 -16.41 0.86
N THR A 156 -12.08 -16.79 1.65
CA THR A 156 -11.73 -18.20 1.86
C THR A 156 -12.81 -18.94 2.66
N GLN A 157 -13.40 -18.29 3.67
CA GLN A 157 -14.51 -18.85 4.43
C GLN A 157 -15.75 -19.03 3.55
N ALA A 158 -16.10 -18.01 2.74
CA ALA A 158 -17.22 -18.07 1.81
C ALA A 158 -17.09 -19.24 0.81
N ARG A 159 -15.89 -19.45 0.24
CA ARG A 159 -15.61 -20.59 -0.65
C ARG A 159 -15.77 -21.94 0.05
N LYS A 160 -15.34 -22.06 1.31
CA LYS A 160 -15.52 -23.30 2.08
C LYS A 160 -16.99 -23.56 2.38
N SER A 161 -17.77 -22.53 2.73
CA SER A 161 -19.21 -22.69 2.93
C SER A 161 -19.93 -23.06 1.64
N GLU A 162 -19.57 -22.46 0.51
CA GLU A 162 -20.16 -22.80 -0.79
C GLU A 162 -19.87 -24.26 -1.17
N GLN A 163 -18.64 -24.74 -0.98
CA GLN A 163 -18.29 -26.14 -1.20
C GLN A 163 -19.08 -27.11 -0.31
N LEU A 164 -19.34 -26.74 0.94
CA LEU A 164 -20.17 -27.53 1.85
C LEU A 164 -21.63 -27.59 1.37
N THR A 165 -22.20 -26.44 1.01
CA THR A 165 -23.56 -26.37 0.46
C THR A 165 -23.70 -27.18 -0.83
N ARG A 166 -22.70 -27.13 -1.71
CA ARG A 166 -22.69 -27.92 -2.96
C ARG A 166 -22.67 -29.42 -2.68
N LYS A 167 -21.84 -29.88 -1.74
CA LYS A 167 -21.81 -31.29 -1.32
C LYS A 167 -23.15 -31.74 -0.72
N GLN A 168 -23.79 -30.90 0.09
CA GLN A 168 -25.11 -31.19 0.65
C GLN A 168 -26.19 -31.29 -0.44
N LEU A 169 -26.15 -30.43 -1.45
CA LEU A 169 -27.05 -30.51 -2.61
C LEU A 169 -26.83 -31.79 -3.41
N GLU A 170 -25.58 -32.17 -3.67
CA GLU A 170 -25.23 -33.43 -4.35
C GLU A 170 -25.72 -34.66 -3.56
N GLU A 171 -25.62 -34.65 -2.22
CA GLU A 171 -26.18 -35.72 -1.37
C GLU A 171 -27.71 -35.80 -1.43
N ILE A 172 -28.40 -34.65 -1.49
CA ILE A 172 -29.86 -34.59 -1.62
C ILE A 172 -30.30 -35.10 -2.99
N GLU A 173 -29.60 -34.73 -4.08
CA GLU A 173 -29.89 -35.21 -5.44
C GLU A 173 -29.65 -36.72 -5.59
N GLN A 174 -28.70 -37.29 -4.86
CA GLN A 174 -28.44 -38.74 -4.87
C GLN A 174 -29.45 -39.56 -4.05
N GLN A 175 -30.26 -38.93 -3.19
CA GLN A 175 -31.36 -39.61 -2.51
C GLN A 175 -32.50 -39.86 -3.51
N LYS A 176 -32.64 -41.11 -3.97
CA LYS A 176 -33.79 -41.52 -4.79
C LYS A 176 -35.11 -41.22 -4.03
N PRO A 177 -36.11 -40.63 -4.69
CA PRO A 177 -37.41 -40.41 -4.07
C PRO A 177 -38.01 -41.76 -3.64
N GLN A 178 -38.46 -41.88 -2.39
CA GLN A 178 -39.29 -43.00 -1.95
C GLN A 178 -40.66 -42.86 -2.62
N ILE A 179 -40.89 -43.65 -3.67
CA ILE A 179 -42.19 -43.77 -4.31
C ILE A 179 -43.10 -44.57 -3.37
N VAL A 180 -44.03 -43.90 -2.70
CA VAL A 180 -45.17 -44.55 -2.06
C VAL A 180 -46.21 -44.78 -3.15
N GLU A 181 -46.29 -46.00 -3.69
CA GLU A 181 -47.30 -46.38 -4.67
C GLU A 181 -48.70 -46.27 -4.04
N ARG A 182 -49.47 -45.25 -4.45
CA ARG A 182 -50.93 -45.26 -4.38
C ARG A 182 -51.43 -45.35 -5.82
N GLU A 183 -52.08 -46.46 -6.15
CA GLU A 183 -52.81 -46.63 -7.41
C GLU A 183 -53.84 -45.50 -7.55
N VAL A 184 -53.63 -44.64 -8.54
CA VAL A 184 -54.66 -43.75 -9.07
C VAL A 184 -54.73 -43.99 -10.57
N VAL A 185 -55.95 -44.32 -11.00
CA VAL A 185 -56.33 -44.71 -12.35
C VAL A 185 -56.22 -43.52 -13.32
N LYS A 186 -55.63 -43.79 -14.49
CA LYS A 186 -55.69 -43.09 -15.81
C LYS A 186 -56.18 -41.63 -15.83
N GLU A 187 -55.34 -40.76 -16.41
CA GLU A 187 -55.68 -40.02 -17.64
C GLU A 187 -54.38 -39.55 -18.34
N VAL A 188 -54.38 -39.61 -19.66
CA VAL A 188 -53.28 -39.14 -20.51
C VAL A 188 -53.40 -37.62 -20.61
N GLU A 189 -52.42 -36.88 -20.10
CA GLU A 189 -52.37 -35.43 -20.28
C GLU A 189 -51.01 -34.98 -20.83
N ILE A 190 -51.12 -34.07 -21.78
CA ILE A 190 -50.13 -33.66 -22.79
C ILE A 190 -48.88 -33.06 -22.12
N GLU A 191 -47.69 -33.43 -22.64
CA GLU A 191 -46.40 -32.82 -22.26
C GLU A 191 -46.54 -31.29 -22.16
N SER A 192 -46.44 -30.76 -20.94
CA SER A 192 -46.72 -29.35 -20.71
C SER A 192 -45.57 -28.50 -21.29
N LYS A 193 -45.94 -27.48 -22.06
CA LYS A 193 -45.00 -26.51 -22.67
C LYS A 193 -44.08 -25.86 -21.63
N GLU A 194 -44.50 -25.82 -20.37
CA GLU A 194 -43.76 -25.28 -19.24
C GLU A 194 -42.46 -26.06 -18.96
N HIS A 195 -42.48 -27.39 -19.08
CA HIS A 195 -41.29 -28.21 -18.84
C HIS A 195 -40.24 -28.03 -19.95
N ILE A 196 -40.69 -27.84 -21.19
CA ILE A 196 -39.78 -27.57 -22.33
C ILE A 196 -39.14 -26.18 -22.16
N THR A 197 -39.90 -25.18 -21.70
CA THR A 197 -39.37 -23.85 -21.42
C THR A 197 -38.32 -23.90 -20.31
N ILE A 198 -38.61 -24.58 -19.20
CA ILE A 198 -37.67 -24.72 -18.07
C ILE A 198 -36.39 -25.46 -18.49
N ILE A 199 -36.51 -26.51 -19.31
CA ILE A 199 -35.33 -27.25 -19.82
C ILE A 199 -34.46 -26.36 -20.71
N ASN A 200 -35.05 -25.51 -21.54
CA ASN A 200 -34.29 -24.58 -22.37
C ASN A 200 -33.64 -23.48 -21.53
N GLU A 201 -34.35 -22.90 -20.56
CA GLU A 201 -33.77 -21.92 -19.61
C GLU A 201 -32.60 -22.49 -18.81
N LEU A 202 -32.70 -23.76 -18.36
CA LEU A 202 -31.61 -24.44 -17.65
C LEU A 202 -30.42 -24.76 -18.57
N LYS A 203 -30.65 -25.00 -19.86
CA LYS A 203 -29.58 -25.18 -20.84
C LYS A 203 -28.86 -23.86 -21.12
N ASP A 204 -29.61 -22.78 -21.30
CA ASP A 204 -29.06 -21.44 -21.54
C ASP A 204 -28.24 -20.98 -20.34
N LYS A 205 -28.75 -21.18 -19.12
CA LYS A 205 -28.03 -20.85 -17.88
C LYS A 205 -26.78 -21.70 -17.66
N ASN A 206 -26.80 -22.97 -18.06
CA ASN A 206 -25.60 -23.81 -18.04
C ASN A 206 -24.56 -23.39 -19.09
N ALA A 207 -24.99 -22.88 -20.25
CA ALA A 207 -24.09 -22.32 -21.24
C ALA A 207 -23.42 -21.04 -20.71
N GLU A 208 -24.19 -20.13 -20.10
CA GLU A 208 -23.66 -18.91 -19.47
C GLU A 208 -22.64 -19.22 -18.36
N LEU A 209 -22.97 -20.17 -17.46
CA LEU A 209 -22.06 -20.59 -16.38
C LEU A 209 -20.77 -21.23 -16.91
N LYS A 210 -20.84 -21.92 -18.04
CA LYS A 210 -19.68 -22.54 -18.69
C LYS A 210 -18.78 -21.47 -19.31
N ASP A 211 -19.36 -20.48 -19.99
CA ASP A 211 -18.63 -19.35 -20.55
C ASP A 211 -17.96 -18.52 -19.45
N GLU A 212 -18.64 -18.33 -18.30
CA GLU A 212 -18.09 -17.65 -17.13
C GLU A 212 -16.93 -18.44 -16.50
N ALA A 213 -17.07 -19.77 -16.37
CA ALA A 213 -15.99 -20.63 -15.88
C ALA A 213 -14.76 -20.61 -16.81
N ASP A 214 -14.97 -20.63 -18.13
CA ASP A 214 -13.90 -20.53 -19.13
C ASP A 214 -13.22 -19.15 -19.07
N PHE A 215 -13.97 -18.07 -18.84
CA PHE A 215 -13.44 -16.73 -18.60
C PHE A 215 -12.55 -16.66 -17.36
N TYR A 216 -12.98 -17.20 -16.21
CA TYR A 216 -12.17 -17.21 -14.99
C TYR A 216 -10.93 -18.09 -15.10
N LYS A 217 -11.01 -19.18 -15.86
CA LYS A 217 -9.85 -20.04 -16.16
C LYS A 217 -8.83 -19.30 -17.01
N GLN A 218 -9.26 -18.64 -18.08
CA GLN A 218 -8.38 -17.81 -18.91
C GLN A 218 -7.77 -16.64 -18.13
N LYS A 219 -8.53 -16.02 -17.22
CA LYS A 219 -8.05 -14.98 -16.30
C LYS A 219 -6.93 -15.51 -15.40
N ALA A 220 -7.12 -16.68 -14.79
CA ALA A 220 -6.11 -17.31 -13.93
C ALA A 220 -4.84 -17.68 -14.72
N ASP A 221 -4.98 -18.26 -15.91
CA ASP A 221 -3.85 -18.58 -16.79
C ASP A 221 -3.10 -17.33 -17.24
N ALA A 222 -3.80 -16.21 -17.47
CA ALA A 222 -3.22 -14.92 -17.83
C ALA A 222 -2.49 -14.22 -16.67
N LEU A 223 -2.82 -14.56 -15.43
CA LEU A 223 -2.23 -14.00 -14.21
C LEU A 223 -1.11 -14.88 -13.64
N SER A 224 -1.04 -16.16 -14.04
CA SER A 224 -0.10 -17.15 -13.50
C SER A 224 1.16 -17.40 -14.33
N LYS A 225 1.29 -16.82 -15.54
CA LYS A 225 2.50 -16.98 -16.38
C LYS A 225 3.54 -15.91 -16.04
N ASP A 226 4.70 -16.36 -15.57
CA ASP A 226 5.88 -15.54 -15.34
C ASP A 226 6.43 -14.94 -16.65
N VAL A 227 7.13 -13.82 -16.51
CA VAL A 227 7.58 -12.92 -17.59
C VAL A 227 8.60 -13.55 -18.56
N ASP A 228 9.17 -14.72 -18.23
CA ASP A 228 10.28 -15.32 -18.98
C ASP A 228 9.87 -16.24 -20.16
N ASP A 229 8.59 -16.57 -20.34
CA ASP A 229 8.12 -17.48 -21.40
C ASP A 229 7.46 -16.77 -22.62
N LEU A 230 7.73 -15.48 -22.85
CA LEU A 230 7.22 -14.74 -24.01
C LEU A 230 8.03 -15.03 -25.29
N GLN A 231 8.03 -16.29 -25.74
CA GLN A 231 8.32 -16.63 -27.13
C GLN A 231 7.00 -16.88 -27.88
N LEU A 232 6.53 -15.82 -28.56
CA LEU A 232 5.72 -15.76 -29.79
C LEU A 232 4.98 -14.42 -29.79
N GLU A 233 5.39 -13.51 -30.67
CA GLU A 233 4.95 -12.10 -30.71
C GLU A 233 3.42 -11.93 -30.90
N GLU A 234 2.73 -12.92 -31.46
CA GLU A 234 1.26 -12.89 -31.63
C GLU A 234 0.50 -13.28 -30.35
N SER A 235 1.02 -14.27 -29.60
CA SER A 235 0.48 -14.66 -28.29
C SER A 235 0.77 -13.61 -27.22
N SER A 236 1.89 -12.90 -27.33
CA SER A 236 2.31 -11.85 -26.40
C SER A 236 1.38 -10.63 -26.45
N MET A 237 1.01 -10.18 -27.66
CA MET A 237 0.09 -9.05 -27.83
C MET A 237 -1.34 -9.39 -27.40
N SER A 238 -1.83 -10.59 -27.72
CA SER A 238 -3.15 -11.07 -27.26
C SER A 238 -3.17 -11.23 -25.73
N TYR A 239 -2.10 -11.77 -25.15
CA TYR A 239 -1.93 -11.89 -23.70
C TYR A 239 -1.91 -10.53 -23.00
N ILE A 240 -1.14 -9.55 -23.50
CA ILE A 240 -1.08 -8.20 -22.93
C ILE A 240 -2.44 -7.50 -23.07
N ALA A 241 -3.11 -7.63 -24.22
CA ALA A 241 -4.44 -7.07 -24.44
C ALA A 241 -5.47 -7.66 -23.46
N ASN A 242 -5.51 -8.99 -23.33
CA ASN A 242 -6.40 -9.68 -22.40
C ASN A 242 -6.09 -9.31 -20.95
N LYS A 243 -4.82 -9.28 -20.55
CA LYS A 243 -4.39 -8.86 -19.20
C LYS A 243 -4.89 -7.44 -18.88
N ASN A 244 -4.77 -6.51 -19.82
CA ASN A 244 -5.25 -5.14 -19.64
C ASN A 244 -6.78 -5.08 -19.48
N VAL A 245 -7.52 -5.84 -20.28
CA VAL A 245 -8.98 -5.94 -20.15
C VAL A 245 -9.38 -6.58 -18.81
N TYR A 246 -8.72 -7.66 -18.38
CA TYR A 246 -8.98 -8.31 -17.10
C TYR A 246 -8.66 -7.40 -15.90
N ASN A 247 -7.60 -6.59 -15.99
CA ASN A 247 -7.28 -5.58 -14.97
C ASN A 247 -8.38 -4.50 -14.91
N LEU A 248 -8.86 -4.02 -16.06
CA LEU A 248 -9.96 -3.06 -16.10
C LEU A 248 -11.24 -3.62 -15.45
N ILE A 249 -11.59 -4.87 -15.75
CA ILE A 249 -12.74 -5.55 -15.13
C ILE A 249 -12.55 -5.62 -13.60
N ALA A 250 -11.36 -6.02 -13.13
CA ALA A 250 -11.09 -6.07 -11.69
C ALA A 250 -11.22 -4.70 -11.00
N TYR A 251 -10.78 -3.62 -11.65
CA TYR A 251 -10.96 -2.27 -11.13
C TYR A 251 -12.45 -1.87 -11.09
N MET A 252 -13.23 -2.22 -12.11
CA MET A 252 -14.67 -1.95 -12.15
C MET A 252 -15.42 -2.71 -11.05
N ASP A 253 -15.09 -3.98 -10.83
CA ASP A 253 -15.69 -4.81 -9.77
C ASP A 253 -15.41 -4.22 -8.37
N SER A 254 -14.18 -3.78 -8.13
CA SER A 254 -13.80 -3.13 -6.88
C SER A 254 -14.56 -1.82 -6.68
N PHE A 255 -14.65 -0.98 -7.72
CA PHE A 255 -15.38 0.28 -7.66
C PHE A 255 -16.88 0.06 -7.38
N LEU A 256 -17.53 -0.89 -8.05
CA LEU A 256 -18.96 -1.18 -7.84
C LEU A 256 -19.26 -1.68 -6.42
N LYS A 257 -18.33 -2.41 -5.81
CA LYS A 257 -18.44 -2.83 -4.40
C LYS A 257 -18.42 -1.63 -3.45
N ASP A 258 -17.61 -0.62 -3.74
CA ASP A 258 -17.42 0.54 -2.87
C ASP A 258 -18.54 1.59 -3.02
N VAL A 259 -19.21 1.65 -4.18
CA VAL A 259 -20.13 2.75 -4.56
C VAL A 259 -21.61 2.42 -4.34
N VAL A 260 -21.95 1.30 -3.70
CA VAL A 260 -23.34 0.90 -3.43
C VAL A 260 -24.12 2.02 -2.74
N VAL A 261 -25.10 2.59 -3.44
CA VAL A 261 -25.92 3.69 -2.93
C VAL A 261 -26.98 3.16 -1.96
N SER A 262 -26.69 3.32 -0.67
CA SER A 262 -27.59 2.94 0.42
C SER A 262 -28.93 3.70 0.38
N SER A 263 -29.96 3.17 1.05
CA SER A 263 -31.26 3.84 1.21
C SER A 263 -31.12 5.24 1.84
N LEU A 264 -30.20 5.39 2.81
CA LEU A 264 -29.87 6.67 3.42
C LEU A 264 -29.28 7.65 2.41
N MET A 265 -28.31 7.21 1.60
CA MET A 265 -27.70 8.06 0.55
C MET A 265 -28.73 8.49 -0.49
N ARG A 266 -29.67 7.62 -0.89
CA ARG A 266 -30.77 8.00 -1.78
C ARG A 266 -31.61 9.13 -1.20
N GLY A 267 -31.94 9.05 0.10
CA GLY A 267 -32.64 10.12 0.81
C GLY A 267 -31.84 11.42 0.89
N SER A 268 -30.54 11.34 1.15
CA SER A 268 -29.66 12.52 1.19
C SER A 268 -29.53 13.20 -0.18
N ILE A 269 -29.41 12.42 -1.27
CA ILE A 269 -29.35 12.95 -2.63
C ILE A 269 -30.68 13.61 -3.01
N ALA A 270 -31.82 12.97 -2.69
CA ALA A 270 -33.14 13.52 -2.97
C ALA A 270 -33.38 14.88 -2.29
N ASN A 271 -32.87 15.05 -1.06
CA ASN A 271 -33.06 16.26 -0.25
C ASN A 271 -31.91 17.29 -0.40
N ALA A 272 -30.87 17.00 -1.17
CA ALA A 272 -29.79 17.95 -1.41
C ALA A 272 -30.28 19.20 -2.17
N ASN A 273 -29.59 20.33 -1.96
CA ASN A 273 -29.89 21.57 -2.67
C ASN A 273 -29.53 21.47 -4.17
N ASP A 274 -30.13 22.34 -4.98
CA ASP A 274 -30.02 22.28 -6.45
C ASP A 274 -28.58 22.45 -6.95
N THR A 275 -27.77 23.26 -6.28
CA THR A 275 -26.35 23.44 -6.62
C THR A 275 -25.57 22.14 -6.46
N THR A 276 -25.81 21.41 -5.36
CA THR A 276 -25.16 20.12 -5.09
C THR A 276 -25.61 19.06 -6.07
N LYS A 277 -26.91 19.05 -6.42
CA LYS A 277 -27.46 18.16 -7.46
C LYS A 277 -26.84 18.43 -8.83
N LYS A 278 -26.69 19.68 -9.24
CA LYS A 278 -26.00 20.05 -10.49
C LYS A 278 -24.55 19.57 -10.53
N HIS A 279 -23.83 19.65 -9.41
CA HIS A 279 -22.47 19.10 -9.33
C HIS A 279 -22.45 17.57 -9.45
N LEU A 280 -23.44 16.90 -8.86
CA LEU A 280 -23.61 15.46 -9.01
C LEU A 280 -23.95 15.09 -10.46
N ASP A 281 -24.86 15.82 -11.12
CA ASP A 281 -25.24 15.59 -12.51
C ASP A 281 -24.03 15.69 -13.45
N SER A 282 -23.19 16.71 -13.30
CA SER A 282 -21.95 16.85 -14.08
C SER A 282 -20.98 15.67 -13.89
N ARG A 283 -20.95 15.07 -12.70
CA ARG A 283 -20.13 13.87 -12.45
C ARG A 283 -20.76 12.61 -13.04
N ILE A 284 -22.09 12.52 -13.02
CA ILE A 284 -22.83 11.43 -13.68
C ILE A 284 -22.59 11.48 -15.19
N GLU A 285 -22.67 12.65 -15.82
CA GLU A 285 -22.41 12.85 -17.24
C GLU A 285 -21.00 12.39 -17.64
N ALA A 286 -19.97 12.85 -16.91
CA ALA A 286 -18.59 12.42 -17.16
C ALA A 286 -18.40 10.90 -17.02
N PHE A 287 -19.11 10.26 -16.07
CA PHE A 287 -19.06 8.81 -15.93
C PHE A 287 -19.80 8.09 -17.08
N GLN A 288 -20.91 8.64 -17.56
CA GLN A 288 -21.61 8.10 -18.73
C GLN A 288 -20.77 8.20 -20.00
N GLU A 289 -20.04 9.29 -20.20
CA GLU A 289 -19.08 9.45 -21.30
C GLU A 289 -17.99 8.38 -21.24
N PHE A 290 -17.37 8.20 -20.07
CA PHE A 290 -16.37 7.14 -19.87
C PHE A 290 -16.92 5.74 -20.20
N ILE A 291 -18.14 5.42 -19.76
CA ILE A 291 -18.78 4.13 -20.08
C ILE A 291 -19.06 4.01 -21.59
N ASN A 292 -19.43 5.10 -22.25
CA ASN A 292 -19.64 5.12 -23.69
C ASN A 292 -18.32 4.87 -24.45
N ASP A 293 -17.23 5.51 -24.03
CA ASP A 293 -15.90 5.30 -24.61
C ASP A 293 -15.44 3.85 -24.46
N LEU A 294 -15.70 3.21 -23.31
CA LEU A 294 -15.42 1.78 -23.13
C LEU A 294 -16.25 0.89 -24.07
N LYS A 295 -17.54 1.22 -24.27
CA LYS A 295 -18.40 0.50 -25.22
C LYS A 295 -17.89 0.64 -26.65
N ILE A 296 -17.46 1.84 -27.03
CA ILE A 296 -16.87 2.10 -28.36
C ILE A 296 -15.57 1.32 -28.51
N ALA A 297 -14.67 1.39 -27.52
CA ALA A 297 -13.40 0.69 -27.50
C ALA A 297 -13.56 -0.83 -27.66
N LYS A 298 -14.58 -1.42 -27.01
CA LYS A 298 -14.93 -2.85 -27.17
C LYS A 298 -15.28 -3.23 -28.62
N THR A 299 -15.89 -2.33 -29.38
CA THR A 299 -16.29 -2.60 -30.78
C THR A 299 -15.16 -2.37 -31.79
N GLY A 300 -13.99 -1.90 -31.35
CA GLY A 300 -12.83 -1.62 -32.21
C GLY A 300 -13.00 -0.41 -33.14
N ARG A 301 -14.07 0.38 -33.00
CA ARG A 301 -14.25 1.62 -33.75
C ARG A 301 -13.40 2.71 -33.13
N LYS A 302 -12.49 3.31 -33.92
CA LYS A 302 -11.80 4.54 -33.53
C LYS A 302 -12.82 5.67 -33.47
N ILE A 303 -12.83 6.41 -32.35
CA ILE A 303 -13.54 7.68 -32.23
C ILE A 303 -12.87 8.62 -33.24
N SER A 304 -13.62 9.02 -34.27
CA SER A 304 -13.23 10.04 -35.25
C SER A 304 -13.59 11.43 -34.75
#